data_AF-A0A352N2H8-F1
#
_entry.id   AF-A0A352N2H8-F1
#
_cell.length_a   1.000
_cell.length_b   1.000
_cell.length_c   1.000
_cell.angle_alpha   90.00
_cell.angle_beta   90.00
_cell.angle_gamma   90.00
#
_symmetry.space_group_name_H-M   'P 1'
#
loop_
_entity.id
_entity.type
_entity.pdbx_description
1 polymer ?
#
loop_
_entity_poly.entity_id
_entity_poly.type
_entity_poly.pdbx_seq_one_letter_code
_entity_poly.pdbx_strand_id
1 'polypeptide(L)'
;MCSADSRRTGLSIHAERAYAEGVSNFDAIFLTASRIIFIMRESLLILLPPLLFVATYTEIKSRTIPNWLTLGAIICALLASFALGGTDMFMNSLLGLVIGGAVFLPFCLAGVLGGGDFKLMAAVGALVGTPSIWWVLYYTVISGGVIAIMYAVWNGHILTTSANFFRMLIGRKGTPSHGLKKQPTIPYGLAIAIGTLWAVIISTTGA
;
A
#
# COMPACT_ATOMS: atom_id res chain seq x y z
N MET A 1 -64.09 -22.88 -22.02
CA MET A 1 -62.89 -23.23 -21.24
C MET A 1 -61.58 -22.60 -21.76
N CYS A 2 -61.49 -22.15 -23.01
CA CYS A 2 -60.23 -21.62 -23.60
C CYS A 2 -59.78 -20.20 -23.13
N SER A 3 -60.63 -19.42 -22.46
CA SER A 3 -60.34 -18.02 -22.07
C SER A 3 -59.64 -17.86 -20.71
N ALA A 4 -59.68 -18.88 -19.85
CA ALA A 4 -59.06 -18.83 -18.52
C ALA A 4 -57.55 -19.08 -18.56
N ASP A 5 -57.09 -19.86 -19.54
CA ASP A 5 -55.69 -20.26 -19.68
C ASP A 5 -54.81 -19.14 -20.26
N SER A 6 -55.32 -18.41 -21.26
CA SER A 6 -54.66 -17.23 -21.86
C SER A 6 -54.47 -16.08 -20.85
N ARG A 7 -55.36 -15.93 -19.86
CA ARG A 7 -55.22 -14.91 -18.81
C ARG A 7 -54.19 -15.28 -17.74
N ARG A 8 -53.99 -16.57 -17.43
CA ARG A 8 -52.94 -17.02 -16.49
C ARG A 8 -51.54 -16.93 -17.10
N THR A 9 -51.41 -17.20 -18.39
CA THR A 9 -50.15 -17.02 -19.13
C THR A 9 -49.77 -15.55 -19.26
N GLY A 10 -50.72 -14.65 -19.50
CA GLY A 10 -50.43 -13.20 -19.47
C GLY A 10 -49.91 -12.71 -18.12
N LEU A 11 -50.53 -13.13 -17.01
CA LEU A 11 -50.16 -12.67 -15.67
C LEU A 11 -48.76 -13.14 -15.22
N SER A 12 -48.39 -14.38 -15.58
CA SER A 12 -47.07 -14.95 -15.26
C SER A 12 -45.95 -14.26 -16.04
N ILE A 13 -46.16 -13.97 -17.33
CA ILE A 13 -45.19 -13.26 -18.16
C ILE A 13 -44.97 -11.81 -17.68
N HIS A 14 -46.02 -11.13 -17.17
CA HIS A 14 -45.86 -9.80 -16.58
C HIS A 14 -45.07 -9.83 -15.26
N ALA A 15 -45.27 -10.85 -14.42
CA ALA A 15 -44.54 -11.01 -13.18
C ALA A 15 -43.05 -11.35 -13.43
N GLU A 16 -42.75 -12.23 -14.39
CA GLU A 16 -41.36 -12.54 -14.77
C GLU A 16 -40.63 -11.33 -15.36
N ARG A 17 -41.29 -10.51 -16.19
CA ARG A 17 -40.69 -9.27 -16.71
C ARG A 17 -40.41 -8.25 -15.63
N ALA A 18 -41.34 -8.03 -14.70
CA ALA A 18 -41.13 -7.12 -13.58
C ALA A 18 -40.00 -7.60 -12.66
N TYR A 19 -39.87 -8.91 -12.47
CA TYR A 19 -38.76 -9.51 -11.71
C TYR A 19 -37.42 -9.34 -12.45
N ALA A 20 -37.37 -9.63 -13.75
CA ALA A 20 -36.17 -9.46 -14.57
C ALA A 20 -35.71 -8.00 -14.67
N GLU A 21 -36.65 -7.06 -14.82
CA GLU A 21 -36.37 -5.62 -14.77
C GLU A 21 -35.85 -5.21 -13.39
N GLY A 22 -36.46 -5.69 -12.30
CA GLY A 22 -36.00 -5.44 -10.94
C GLY A 22 -34.57 -5.95 -10.68
N VAL A 23 -34.25 -7.17 -11.13
CA VAL A 23 -32.91 -7.75 -11.03
C VAL A 23 -31.91 -6.98 -11.88
N SER A 24 -32.25 -6.64 -13.13
CA SER A 24 -31.37 -5.87 -14.02
C SER A 24 -31.07 -4.46 -13.50
N ASN A 25 -32.04 -3.80 -12.89
CA ASN A 25 -31.86 -2.49 -12.27
C ASN A 25 -30.98 -2.61 -11.01
N PHE A 26 -31.15 -3.66 -10.22
CA PHE A 26 -30.30 -3.92 -9.07
C PHE A 26 -28.84 -4.19 -9.47
N ASP A 27 -28.62 -5.00 -10.50
CA ASP A 27 -27.29 -5.26 -11.06
C ASP A 27 -26.67 -3.98 -11.62
N ALA A 28 -27.44 -3.16 -12.34
CA ALA A 28 -26.97 -1.88 -12.87
C ALA A 28 -26.61 -0.89 -11.74
N ILE A 29 -27.40 -0.81 -10.67
CA ILE A 29 -27.11 0.01 -9.50
C ILE A 29 -25.87 -0.50 -8.78
N PHE A 30 -25.75 -1.81 -8.58
CA PHE A 30 -24.60 -2.43 -7.94
C PHE A 30 -23.31 -2.22 -8.75
N LEU A 31 -23.37 -2.39 -10.07
CA LEU A 31 -22.26 -2.15 -11.00
C LEU A 31 -21.89 -0.66 -11.04
N THR A 32 -22.87 0.23 -10.96
CA THR A 32 -22.60 1.69 -10.93
C THR A 32 -21.97 2.08 -9.60
N ALA A 33 -22.48 1.58 -8.48
CA ALA A 33 -21.93 1.83 -7.15
C ALA A 33 -20.50 1.28 -7.01
N SER A 34 -20.24 0.05 -7.49
CA SER A 34 -18.90 -0.54 -7.46
C SER A 34 -17.91 0.23 -8.32
N ARG A 35 -18.32 0.71 -9.51
CA ARG A 35 -17.51 1.61 -10.35
C ARG A 35 -17.21 2.94 -9.69
N ILE A 36 -18.19 3.56 -9.02
CA ILE A 36 -17.98 4.82 -8.30
C ILE A 36 -16.97 4.63 -7.17
N ILE A 37 -17.13 3.59 -6.35
CA ILE A 37 -16.19 3.27 -5.26
C ILE A 37 -14.78 3.03 -5.80
N PHE A 38 -14.66 2.33 -6.93
CA PHE A 38 -13.38 2.09 -7.61
C PHE A 38 -12.72 3.41 -8.06
N ILE A 39 -13.46 4.27 -8.76
CA ILE A 39 -12.96 5.58 -9.23
C ILE A 39 -12.53 6.47 -8.06
N MET A 40 -13.32 6.52 -6.99
CA MET A 40 -12.98 7.31 -5.80
C MET A 40 -11.68 6.81 -5.15
N ARG A 41 -11.45 5.50 -5.12
CA ARG A 41 -10.19 4.94 -4.59
C ARG A 41 -8.99 5.25 -5.47
N GLU A 42 -9.12 5.18 -6.79
CA GLU A 42 -8.02 5.51 -7.69
C GLU A 42 -7.62 6.99 -7.62
N SER A 43 -8.59 7.89 -7.37
CA SER A 43 -8.30 9.31 -7.21
C SER A 43 -7.36 9.60 -6.03
N LEU A 44 -7.44 8.82 -4.96
CA LEU A 44 -6.55 8.91 -3.81
C LEU A 44 -5.11 8.47 -4.14
N LEU A 45 -4.96 7.50 -5.04
CA LEU A 45 -3.65 6.99 -5.48
C LEU A 45 -2.84 8.01 -6.28
N ILE A 46 -3.46 9.07 -6.82
CA ILE A 46 -2.77 10.16 -7.53
C ILE A 46 -1.81 10.92 -6.59
N LEU A 47 -2.05 10.92 -5.28
CA LEU A 47 -1.17 11.55 -4.29
C LEU A 47 0.12 10.75 -4.02
N LEU A 48 0.16 9.48 -4.41
CA LEU A 48 1.24 8.55 -4.09
C LEU A 48 2.52 8.77 -4.92
N PRO A 49 2.48 8.91 -6.26
CA PRO A 49 3.66 9.21 -7.07
C PRO A 49 4.43 10.49 -6.65
N PRO A 50 3.78 11.65 -6.41
CA PRO A 50 4.51 12.84 -5.97
C PRO A 50 5.10 12.67 -4.57
N LEU A 51 4.40 11.98 -3.65
CA LEU A 51 4.93 11.67 -2.33
C LEU A 51 6.22 10.84 -2.42
N LEU A 52 6.19 9.76 -3.20
CA LEU A 52 7.34 8.88 -3.40
C LEU A 52 8.48 9.62 -4.08
N PHE A 53 8.19 10.43 -5.11
CA PHE A 53 9.20 11.23 -5.80
C PHE A 53 9.91 12.19 -4.85
N VAL A 54 9.15 12.93 -4.03
CA VAL A 54 9.73 13.87 -3.03
C VAL A 54 10.50 13.10 -1.95
N ALA A 55 10.00 11.95 -1.50
CA ALA A 55 10.66 11.12 -0.51
C ALA A 55 12.01 10.59 -1.03
N THR A 56 12.03 9.98 -2.22
CA THR A 56 13.24 9.48 -2.89
C THR A 56 14.21 10.61 -3.21
N TYR A 57 13.73 11.74 -3.71
CA TYR A 57 14.59 12.90 -3.99
C TYR A 57 15.25 13.45 -2.72
N THR A 58 14.48 13.59 -1.64
CA THR A 58 15.00 14.09 -0.36
C THR A 58 15.94 13.07 0.29
N GLU A 59 15.68 11.78 0.12
CA GLU A 59 16.56 10.71 0.58
C GLU A 59 17.90 10.72 -0.19
N ILE A 60 17.89 10.89 -1.51
CA ILE A 60 19.12 11.00 -2.31
C ILE A 60 19.92 12.25 -1.91
N LYS A 61 19.24 13.39 -1.69
CA LYS A 61 19.90 14.67 -1.38
C LYS A 61 20.39 14.77 0.06
N SER A 62 19.56 14.38 1.02
CA SER A 62 19.76 14.63 2.45
C SER A 62 19.97 13.36 3.28
N ARG A 63 19.89 12.17 2.65
CA ARG A 63 19.96 10.83 3.30
C ARG A 63 19.04 10.67 4.50
N THR A 64 17.98 11.47 4.55
CA THR A 64 17.03 11.53 5.64
C THR A 64 15.66 11.85 5.06
N ILE A 65 14.66 11.05 5.42
CA ILE A 65 13.28 11.31 5.06
C ILE A 65 12.71 12.29 6.10
N PRO A 66 12.31 13.53 5.70
CA PRO A 66 11.81 14.51 6.65
C PRO A 66 10.45 14.06 7.21
N ASN A 67 10.35 14.04 8.53
CA ASN A 67 9.12 13.65 9.24
C ASN A 67 7.89 14.48 8.83
N TRP A 68 8.11 15.74 8.43
CA TRP A 68 7.04 16.65 8.02
C TRP A 68 6.37 16.20 6.73
N LEU A 69 7.14 15.61 5.80
CA LEU A 69 6.61 15.06 4.56
C LEU A 69 5.72 13.83 4.86
N THR A 70 6.21 12.91 5.69
CA THR A 70 5.47 11.69 6.04
C THR A 70 4.21 12.00 6.85
N LEU A 71 4.29 12.95 7.79
CA LEU A 71 3.13 13.36 8.59
C LEU A 71 2.12 14.13 7.74
N GLY A 72 2.58 15.04 6.88
CA GLY A 72 1.72 15.75 5.94
C GLY A 72 0.99 14.78 5.02
N ALA A 73 1.68 13.78 4.49
CA ALA A 73 1.09 12.74 3.66
C ALA A 73 0.03 11.91 4.38
N ILE A 74 0.29 11.50 5.63
CA ILE A 74 -0.70 10.79 6.47
C ILE A 74 -1.96 11.63 6.67
N ILE A 75 -1.79 12.91 7.02
CA ILE A 75 -2.91 13.83 7.26
C ILE A 75 -3.69 14.03 5.96
N CYS A 76 -3.01 14.30 4.85
CA CYS A 76 -3.64 14.44 3.54
C CYS A 76 -4.39 13.17 3.13
N ALA A 77 -3.79 11.99 3.33
CA ALA A 77 -4.43 10.71 3.04
C ALA A 77 -5.72 10.53 3.84
N LEU A 78 -5.66 10.72 5.16
CA LEU A 78 -6.83 10.57 6.03
C LEU A 78 -7.94 11.57 5.71
N LEU A 79 -7.59 12.85 5.47
CA LEU A 79 -8.56 13.88 5.10
C LEU A 79 -9.18 13.60 3.73
N ALA A 80 -8.38 13.21 2.75
CA ALA A 80 -8.88 12.87 1.41
C ALA A 80 -9.78 11.62 1.46
N SER A 81 -9.40 10.58 2.21
CA SER A 81 -10.22 9.39 2.40
C SER A 81 -11.54 9.68 3.09
N PHE A 82 -11.55 10.57 4.09
CA PHE A 82 -12.78 11.02 4.73
C PHE A 82 -13.67 11.85 3.79
N ALA A 83 -13.07 12.72 2.98
CA ALA A 83 -13.82 13.55 2.03
C ALA A 83 -14.40 12.76 0.85
N LEU A 84 -13.70 11.72 0.38
CA LEU A 84 -14.12 10.92 -0.78
C LEU A 84 -15.14 9.84 -0.41
N GLY A 85 -14.90 9.06 0.65
CA GLY A 85 -15.75 7.91 0.98
C GLY A 85 -16.21 7.85 2.43
N GLY A 86 -16.19 8.99 3.13
CA GLY A 86 -16.71 9.10 4.49
C GLY A 86 -15.96 8.23 5.50
N THR A 87 -16.70 7.67 6.45
CA THR A 87 -16.15 6.90 7.58
C THR A 87 -15.53 5.57 7.15
N ASP A 88 -16.07 4.91 6.13
CA ASP A 88 -15.62 3.58 5.70
C ASP A 88 -14.23 3.65 5.03
N MET A 89 -14.05 4.60 4.10
CA MET A 89 -12.73 4.85 3.49
C MET A 89 -11.71 5.36 4.51
N PHE A 90 -12.14 6.21 5.45
CA PHE A 90 -11.28 6.69 6.53
C PHE A 90 -10.78 5.54 7.41
N MET A 91 -11.67 4.64 7.86
CA MET A 91 -11.29 3.46 8.64
C MET A 91 -10.36 2.53 7.86
N ASN A 92 -10.62 2.29 6.57
CA ASN A 92 -9.74 1.49 5.72
C ASN A 92 -8.34 2.11 5.57
N SER A 93 -8.26 3.44 5.47
CA SER A 93 -6.98 4.17 5.40
C SER A 93 -6.24 4.12 6.73
N LEU A 94 -6.96 4.26 7.84
CA LEU A 94 -6.40 4.14 9.18
C LEU A 94 -5.85 2.74 9.44
N LEU A 95 -6.58 1.69 9.03
CA LEU A 95 -6.09 0.31 9.10
C LEU A 95 -4.87 0.10 8.20
N GLY A 96 -4.87 0.63 6.98
CA GLY A 96 -3.71 0.58 6.09
C GLY A 96 -2.47 1.25 6.70
N LEU A 97 -2.64 2.40 7.35
CA LEU A 97 -1.59 3.10 8.09
C LEU A 97 -1.02 2.23 9.21
N VAL A 98 -1.91 1.66 10.04
CA VAL A 98 -1.51 0.81 11.17
C VAL A 98 -0.79 -0.44 10.67
N ILE A 99 -1.29 -1.12 9.63
CA ILE A 99 -0.66 -2.32 9.08
C ILE A 99 0.71 -2.00 8.49
N GLY A 100 0.80 -0.96 7.63
CA GLY A 100 2.06 -0.54 7.02
C GLY A 100 3.12 -0.12 8.03
N GLY A 101 2.70 0.63 9.07
CA GLY A 101 3.57 1.03 10.17
C GLY A 101 3.97 -0.14 11.08
N ALA A 102 3.02 -1.01 11.44
CA ALA A 102 3.25 -2.11 12.37
C ALA A 102 4.22 -3.15 11.83
N VAL A 103 4.21 -3.42 10.51
CA VAL A 103 5.16 -4.37 9.90
C VAL A 103 6.59 -3.84 9.94
N PHE A 104 6.78 -2.52 9.78
CA PHE A 104 8.11 -1.90 9.79
C PHE A 104 8.58 -1.52 11.20
N LEU A 105 7.68 -1.43 12.17
CA LEU A 105 7.98 -1.15 13.57
C LEU A 105 9.02 -2.09 14.20
N PRO A 106 8.91 -3.45 14.13
CA PRO A 106 9.91 -4.34 14.71
C PRO A 106 11.29 -4.17 14.08
N PHE A 107 11.36 -3.86 12.79
CA PHE A 107 12.63 -3.58 12.10
C PHE A 107 13.25 -2.24 12.51
N CYS A 108 12.41 -1.23 12.81
CA CYS A 108 12.85 0.03 13.37
C CYS A 108 13.39 -0.15 14.81
N LEU A 109 12.70 -0.93 15.66
CA LEU A 109 13.19 -1.24 17.01
C LEU A 109 14.48 -2.08 16.99
N ALA A 110 14.64 -2.93 15.98
CA ALA A 110 15.86 -3.69 15.75
C ALA A 110 17.02 -2.81 15.26
N GLY A 111 16.80 -1.53 14.91
CA GLY A 111 17.83 -0.61 14.41
C GLY A 111 18.31 -0.91 12.98
N VAL A 112 17.56 -1.72 12.23
CA VAL A 112 17.85 -2.07 10.83
C VAL A 112 17.39 -0.96 9.89
N LEU A 113 16.28 -0.31 10.22
CA LEU A 113 15.61 0.71 9.42
C LEU A 113 15.59 2.06 10.14
N GLY A 114 15.66 3.14 9.38
CA GLY A 114 15.56 4.48 9.92
C GLY A 114 14.14 4.79 10.39
N GLY A 115 14.02 5.66 11.40
CA GLY A 115 12.73 6.17 11.87
C GLY A 115 11.90 6.91 10.79
N GLY A 116 12.50 7.25 9.65
CA GLY A 116 11.80 7.83 8.50
C GLY A 116 11.11 6.79 7.62
N ASP A 117 11.72 5.62 7.45
CA ASP A 117 11.24 4.58 6.51
C ASP A 117 9.93 3.97 6.98
N PHE A 118 9.78 3.71 8.30
CA PHE A 118 8.52 3.22 8.86
C PHE A 118 7.38 4.23 8.68
N LYS A 119 7.66 5.54 8.77
CA LYS A 119 6.66 6.59 8.61
C LYS A 119 6.26 6.75 7.15
N LEU A 120 7.21 6.58 6.23
CA LEU A 120 6.91 6.54 4.81
C LEU A 120 6.00 5.36 4.50
N MET A 121 6.29 4.17 5.03
CA MET A 121 5.44 3.00 4.84
C MET A 121 4.05 3.18 5.47
N ALA A 122 3.96 3.83 6.63
CA ALA A 122 2.68 4.19 7.24
C ALA A 122 1.89 5.17 6.37
N ALA A 123 2.55 6.16 5.77
CA ALA A 123 1.92 7.11 4.84
C ALA A 123 1.43 6.42 3.55
N VAL A 124 2.25 5.54 2.99
CA VAL A 124 1.87 4.71 1.83
C VAL A 124 0.69 3.81 2.19
N GLY A 125 0.71 3.18 3.37
CA GLY A 125 -0.41 2.39 3.88
C GLY A 125 -1.70 3.18 4.04
N ALA A 126 -1.62 4.44 4.47
CA ALA A 126 -2.76 5.33 4.55
C ALA A 126 -3.37 5.66 3.18
N LEU A 127 -2.53 5.87 2.16
CA LEU A 127 -2.96 6.18 0.79
C LEU A 127 -3.49 4.95 0.04
N VAL A 128 -2.90 3.77 0.29
CA VAL A 128 -3.22 2.53 -0.42
C VAL A 128 -4.39 1.79 0.23
N GLY A 129 -4.53 1.85 1.57
CA GLY A 129 -5.54 1.15 2.34
C GLY A 129 -5.28 -0.36 2.49
N THR A 130 -6.13 -1.04 3.28
CA THR A 130 -5.95 -2.43 3.71
C THR A 130 -5.87 -3.49 2.60
N PRO A 131 -6.65 -3.46 1.50
CA PRO A 131 -6.59 -4.58 0.53
C PRO A 131 -5.28 -4.60 -0.28
N SER A 132 -4.68 -3.43 -0.54
CA SER A 132 -3.48 -3.33 -1.37
C SER A 132 -2.18 -3.23 -0.57
N ILE A 133 -2.23 -2.92 0.74
CA ILE A 133 -1.01 -2.81 1.56
C ILE A 133 -0.21 -4.11 1.63
N TRP A 134 -0.88 -5.27 1.60
CA TRP A 134 -0.22 -6.58 1.59
C TRP A 134 0.64 -6.78 0.34
N TRP A 135 0.13 -6.39 -0.83
CA TRP A 135 0.88 -6.43 -2.09
C TRP A 135 2.05 -5.46 -2.05
N VAL A 136 1.84 -4.24 -1.57
CA VAL A 136 2.91 -3.24 -1.42
C VAL A 136 4.01 -3.78 -0.50
N LEU A 137 3.67 -4.34 0.65
CA LEU A 137 4.63 -4.95 1.57
C LEU A 137 5.44 -6.06 0.90
N TYR A 138 4.76 -6.96 0.18
CA TYR A 138 5.40 -8.06 -0.52
C TYR A 138 6.43 -7.57 -1.55
N TYR A 139 6.04 -6.65 -2.44
CA TYR A 139 6.94 -6.10 -3.46
C TYR A 139 8.04 -5.20 -2.87
N THR A 140 7.78 -4.54 -1.74
CA THR A 140 8.78 -3.74 -1.01
C THR A 140 9.87 -4.64 -0.42
N VAL A 141 9.50 -5.80 0.14
CA VAL A 141 10.48 -6.78 0.66
C VAL A 141 11.33 -7.35 -0.47
N ILE A 142 10.72 -7.68 -1.62
CA ILE A 142 11.45 -8.19 -2.79
C ILE A 142 12.44 -7.14 -3.32
N SER A 143 11.98 -5.92 -3.56
CA SER A 143 12.84 -4.83 -4.05
C SER A 143 13.95 -4.48 -3.07
N GLY A 144 13.66 -4.43 -1.78
CA GLY A 144 14.66 -4.25 -0.72
C GLY A 144 15.70 -5.37 -0.70
N GLY A 145 15.27 -6.62 -0.89
CA GLY A 145 16.17 -7.78 -1.01
C GLY A 145 17.08 -7.69 -2.23
N VAL A 146 16.54 -7.31 -3.40
CA VAL A 146 17.33 -7.12 -4.63
C VAL A 146 18.39 -6.02 -4.45
N ILE A 147 17.99 -4.87 -3.89
CA ILE A 147 18.92 -3.76 -3.64
C ILE A 147 20.01 -4.18 -2.64
N ALA A 148 19.65 -4.91 -1.58
CA ALA A 148 20.61 -5.44 -0.62
C ALA A 148 21.63 -6.39 -1.26
N ILE A 149 21.18 -7.28 -2.16
CA ILE A 149 22.06 -8.20 -2.90
C ILE A 149 22.97 -7.41 -3.84
N MET A 150 22.43 -6.49 -4.65
CA MET A 150 23.22 -5.66 -5.57
C MET A 150 24.32 -4.89 -4.82
N TYR A 151 23.97 -4.31 -3.67
CA TYR A 151 24.91 -3.58 -2.84
C TYR A 151 25.99 -4.49 -2.22
N ALA A 152 25.61 -5.70 -1.80
CA ALA A 152 26.55 -6.69 -1.27
C ALA A 152 27.55 -7.19 -2.33
N VAL A 153 27.09 -7.36 -3.57
CA VAL A 153 27.95 -7.73 -4.72
C VAL A 153 28.90 -6.59 -5.08
N TRP A 154 28.42 -5.34 -5.10
CA TRP A 154 29.23 -4.18 -5.47
C TRP A 154 30.37 -3.93 -4.48
N ASN A 155 30.13 -4.09 -3.18
CA ASN A 155 31.14 -3.80 -2.15
C ASN A 155 32.07 -4.97 -1.80
N GLY A 156 31.90 -6.16 -2.39
CA GLY A 156 32.81 -7.31 -2.19
C GLY A 156 32.88 -7.88 -0.75
N HIS A 157 32.10 -7.35 0.20
CA HIS A 157 32.08 -7.74 1.61
C HIS A 157 30.83 -8.60 1.95
N ILE A 158 30.64 -9.68 1.17
CA ILE A 158 29.44 -10.54 1.21
C ILE A 158 29.25 -11.22 2.58
N LEU A 159 30.34 -11.51 3.30
CA LEU A 159 30.32 -12.30 4.54
C LEU A 159 30.27 -11.47 5.83
N THR A 160 30.65 -10.20 5.82
CA THR A 160 30.66 -9.36 7.05
C THR A 160 29.32 -8.66 7.29
N THR A 161 28.60 -8.29 6.23
CA THR A 161 27.26 -7.68 6.33
C THR A 161 26.18 -8.72 6.62
N SER A 162 26.26 -9.92 6.01
CA SER A 162 25.31 -11.02 6.25
C SER A 162 25.48 -11.66 7.63
N ALA A 163 26.72 -11.84 8.11
CA ALA A 163 26.98 -12.40 9.44
C ALA A 163 26.52 -11.49 10.58
N ASN A 164 26.53 -10.16 10.40
CA ASN A 164 25.99 -9.22 11.39
C ASN A 164 24.46 -9.24 11.41
N PHE A 165 23.81 -9.34 10.25
CA PHE A 165 22.36 -9.52 10.15
C PHE A 165 21.90 -10.83 10.81
N PHE A 166 22.64 -11.91 10.57
CA PHE A 166 22.36 -13.23 11.13
C PHE A 166 22.68 -13.32 12.64
N ARG A 167 23.78 -12.69 13.10
CA ARG A 167 24.10 -12.57 14.55
C ARG A 167 23.06 -11.78 15.32
N MET A 168 22.39 -10.82 14.67
CA MET A 168 21.35 -10.01 15.29
C MET A 168 19.99 -10.71 15.32
N LEU A 169 19.65 -11.49 14.29
CA LEU A 169 18.50 -12.42 14.30
C LEU A 169 18.62 -13.49 15.40
N ILE A 170 19.85 -13.87 15.77
CA ILE A 170 20.15 -14.81 16.87
C ILE A 170 20.24 -14.09 18.24
N GLY A 171 19.97 -12.77 18.30
CA GLY A 171 19.90 -12.03 19.57
C GLY A 171 21.26 -11.75 20.23
N ARG A 172 22.39 -11.95 19.54
CA ARG A 172 23.70 -11.55 20.07
C ARG A 172 23.92 -10.06 19.80
N LYS A 173 23.78 -9.25 20.85
CA LYS A 173 24.20 -7.83 20.86
C LYS A 173 25.69 -7.75 20.53
N GLY A 174 26.01 -7.44 19.27
CA GLY A 174 27.34 -7.01 18.87
C GLY A 174 27.63 -5.65 19.51
N THR A 175 28.82 -5.49 20.05
CA THR A 175 29.29 -4.26 20.69
C THR A 175 29.18 -3.07 19.72
N PRO A 176 28.74 -1.89 20.19
CA PRO A 176 28.62 -0.71 19.34
C PRO A 176 30.03 -0.22 19.02
N SER A 177 30.52 -0.54 17.83
CA SER A 177 31.75 0.06 17.31
C SER A 177 31.49 1.54 17.02
N HIS A 178 31.68 2.36 18.06
CA HIS A 178 31.85 3.81 17.96
C HIS A 178 33.06 4.07 17.06
N GLY A 179 32.87 4.78 15.94
CA GLY A 179 33.97 5.50 15.28
C GLY A 179 34.33 5.13 13.84
N LEU A 180 33.49 4.44 13.05
CA LEU A 180 33.83 4.14 11.65
C LEU A 180 32.85 4.78 10.67
N LYS A 181 33.38 5.76 9.91
CA LYS A 181 32.92 6.34 8.63
C LYS A 181 31.48 6.02 8.23
N LYS A 182 30.64 7.07 8.11
CA LYS A 182 29.31 7.08 7.47
C LYS A 182 29.22 5.97 6.40
N GLN A 183 28.74 4.80 6.79
CA GLN A 183 28.55 3.72 5.84
C GLN A 183 27.49 4.20 4.85
N PRO A 184 27.60 3.86 3.55
CA PRO A 184 26.61 4.29 2.60
C PRO A 184 25.29 3.63 2.97
N THR A 185 24.42 4.40 3.62
CA THR A 185 23.06 4.02 3.96
C THR A 185 22.35 3.77 2.64
N ILE A 186 21.93 2.52 2.42
CA ILE A 186 21.13 2.16 1.27
C ILE A 186 19.86 3.02 1.34
N PRO A 187 19.50 3.78 0.29
CA PRO A 187 18.27 4.56 0.28
C PRO A 187 17.09 3.60 0.24
N TYR A 188 16.48 3.35 1.40
CA TYR A 188 15.38 2.42 1.58
C TYR A 188 14.06 3.00 1.04
N GLY A 189 13.94 4.32 1.02
CA GLY A 189 12.83 5.03 0.37
C GLY A 189 12.76 4.79 -1.13
N LEU A 190 13.90 4.56 -1.82
CA LEU A 190 13.90 4.11 -3.23
C LEU A 190 13.30 2.70 -3.37
N ALA A 191 13.62 1.77 -2.46
CA ALA A 191 13.05 0.42 -2.47
C ALA A 191 11.53 0.47 -2.27
N ILE A 192 11.08 1.24 -1.27
CA ILE A 192 9.66 1.46 -0.99
C ILE A 192 8.98 2.09 -2.21
N ALA A 193 9.60 3.08 -2.86
CA ALA A 193 9.02 3.73 -4.03
C ALA A 193 8.83 2.75 -5.19
N ILE A 194 9.85 1.96 -5.53
CA ILE A 194 9.78 0.97 -6.62
C ILE A 194 8.75 -0.10 -6.30
N GLY A 195 8.80 -0.68 -5.08
CA GLY A 195 7.86 -1.72 -4.66
C GLY A 195 6.41 -1.24 -4.66
N THR A 196 6.17 -0.01 -4.21
CA THR A 196 4.82 0.57 -4.18
C THR A 196 4.30 0.88 -5.57
N LEU A 197 5.10 1.51 -6.45
CA LEU A 197 4.69 1.78 -7.83
C LEU A 197 4.37 0.49 -8.59
N TRP A 198 5.20 -0.54 -8.43
CA TRP A 198 4.97 -1.84 -9.05
C TRP A 198 3.70 -2.53 -8.53
N ALA A 199 3.48 -2.51 -7.22
CA ALA A 199 2.28 -3.04 -6.60
C ALA A 199 1.02 -2.33 -7.10
N VAL A 200 1.06 -1.00 -7.21
CA VAL A 200 -0.06 -0.21 -7.71
C VAL A 200 -0.36 -0.55 -9.16
N ILE A 201 0.65 -0.59 -10.04
CA ILE A 201 0.49 -0.93 -11.47
C ILE A 201 -0.14 -2.32 -11.64
N ILE A 202 0.32 -3.31 -10.87
CA ILE A 202 -0.25 -4.66 -10.93
C ILE A 202 -1.69 -4.67 -10.41
N SER A 203 -1.96 -3.95 -9.32
CA SER A 203 -3.31 -3.90 -8.75
C SER A 203 -4.32 -3.19 -9.66
N THR A 204 -3.88 -2.24 -10.49
CA THR A 204 -4.73 -1.56 -11.47
C THR A 204 -4.89 -2.34 -12.76
N THR A 205 -3.91 -3.16 -13.16
CA THR A 205 -3.98 -3.98 -14.39
C THR A 205 -4.71 -5.31 -14.17
N GLY A 206 -4.77 -5.80 -12.92
CA GLY A 206 -5.40 -7.08 -12.57
C GLY A 206 -6.89 -7.02 -12.23
N ALA A 207 -7.55 -5.87 -12.39
CA ALA A 207 -8.99 -5.65 -12.18
C ALA A 207 -9.70 -5.44 -13.52
#